data_AF-A0A2V9BVL9-F1
#
_entry.id   AF-A0A2V9BVL9-F1
#
_cell.length_a   1.000
_cell.length_b   1.000
_cell.length_c   1.000
_cell.angle_alpha   90.00
_cell.angle_beta   90.00
_cell.angle_gamma   90.00
#
_symmetry.space_group_name_H-M   'P 1'
#
loop_
_entity.id
_entity.type
_entity.pdbx_description
1 polymer ?
#
loop_
_entity_poly.entity_id
_entity_poly.type
_entity_poly.pdbx_seq_one_letter_code
_entity_poly.pdbx_strand_id
1 'polypeptide(L)' 'MSISTSTRGIREHLMANNAEYQRLAEEHSRYEARLDQLSKAPYLSSEDLLEQITLKKLKLRVKDEMEQLVARHWQSAPQS' A
#
# COMPACT_ATOMS: atom_id res chain seq x y z
N MET A 1 -15.78 -22.06 1.67
CA MET A 1 -15.92 -20.57 1.63
C MET A 1 -14.84 -19.97 2.51
N SER A 2 -14.43 -18.72 2.25
CA SER A 2 -13.84 -17.80 3.25
C SER A 2 -12.31 -17.54 3.27
N ILE A 3 -11.54 -17.65 2.18
CA ILE A 3 -10.19 -17.04 2.18
C ILE A 3 -10.30 -15.49 2.16
N SER A 4 -11.35 -14.95 1.53
CA SER A 4 -11.55 -13.49 1.41
C SER A 4 -11.83 -12.78 2.73
N THR A 5 -12.33 -13.48 3.76
CA THR A 5 -12.60 -12.89 5.09
C THR A 5 -11.34 -12.82 5.94
N SER A 6 -10.44 -13.82 5.86
CA SER A 6 -9.21 -13.86 6.66
C SER A 6 -8.19 -12.79 6.27
N THR A 7 -8.03 -12.49 4.98
CA THR A 7 -7.06 -11.47 4.55
C THR A 7 -7.44 -10.07 5.02
N ARG A 8 -8.73 -9.74 5.06
CA ARG A 8 -9.22 -8.47 5.62
C ARG A 8 -8.89 -8.38 7.11
N GLY A 9 -9.19 -9.44 7.88
CA GLY A 9 -8.88 -9.48 9.31
C GLY A 9 -7.39 -9.35 9.62
N ILE A 10 -6.51 -9.97 8.82
CA ILE A 10 -5.06 -9.85 8.98
C ILE A 10 -4.58 -8.44 8.67
N ARG A 11 -5.10 -7.81 7.61
CA ARG A 11 -4.78 -6.40 7.30
C ARG A 11 -5.23 -5.47 8.42
N GLU A 12 -6.40 -5.67 9.00
CA GLU A 12 -6.86 -4.87 10.15
C GLU A 12 -5.99 -5.11 11.40
N HIS A 13 -5.60 -6.36 11.65
CA HIS A 13 -4.69 -6.69 12.74
C HIS A 13 -3.30 -6.04 12.56
N LEU A 14 -2.76 -6.07 11.34
CA LEU A 14 -1.50 -5.41 10.98
C LEU A 14 -1.63 -3.88 11.06
N MET A 15 -2.76 -3.30 10.64
CA MET A 15 -3.03 -1.87 10.83
C MET A 15 -3.06 -1.48 12.31
N ALA A 16 -3.52 -2.35 13.20
CA ALA A 16 -3.60 -2.04 14.62
C ALA A 16 -2.29 -2.32 15.40
N ASN A 17 -1.54 -3.36 15.01
CA ASN A 17 -0.42 -3.88 15.79
C ASN A 17 0.95 -3.73 15.12
N ASN A 18 0.99 -3.34 13.85
CA ASN A 18 2.23 -3.24 13.09
C ASN A 18 2.45 -1.80 12.59
N ALA A 19 3.37 -1.10 13.26
CA ALA A 19 3.75 0.27 12.92
C ALA A 19 4.34 0.40 11.50
N GLU A 20 4.98 -0.65 10.97
CA GLU A 20 5.48 -0.66 9.59
C GLU A 20 4.32 -0.68 8.59
N TYR A 21 3.30 -1.51 8.84
CA TYR A 21 2.10 -1.54 8.00
C TYR A 21 1.33 -0.21 8.04
N GLN A 22 1.25 0.42 9.21
CA GLN A 22 0.65 1.76 9.36
C GLN A 22 1.40 2.79 8.51
N ARG A 23 2.73 2.85 8.62
CA ARG A 23 3.56 3.76 7.81
C ARG A 23 3.40 3.51 6.32
N LEU A 24 3.43 2.25 5.89
CA LEU A 24 3.20 1.87 4.50
C LEU A 24 1.82 2.35 4.03
N ALA A 25 0.77 2.24 4.86
CA ALA A 25 -0.57 2.71 4.53
C ALA A 25 -0.65 4.23 4.39
N GLU A 26 0.00 4.96 5.30
CA GLU A 26 0.14 6.41 5.20
C GLU A 26 0.91 6.83 3.95
N GLU A 27 2.03 6.18 3.65
CA GLU A 27 2.81 6.43 2.43
C GLU A 27 1.99 6.16 1.17
N HIS A 28 1.27 5.03 1.12
CA HIS A 28 0.37 4.70 0.01
C HIS A 28 -0.68 5.80 -0.20
N SER A 29 -1.32 6.27 0.88
CA SER A 29 -2.30 7.36 0.82
C SER A 29 -1.68 8.67 0.35
N ARG A 30 -0.48 9.02 0.84
CA ARG A 30 0.27 10.21 0.40
C ARG A 30 0.64 10.15 -1.07
N TYR A 31 1.12 9.00 -1.56
CA TYR A 31 1.45 8.82 -2.97
C TYR A 31 0.20 8.90 -3.85
N GLU A 32 -0.93 8.37 -3.39
CA GLU A 32 -2.21 8.46 -4.10
C GLU A 32 -2.73 9.90 -4.15
N ALA A 33 -2.69 10.64 -3.04
CA ALA A 33 -3.07 12.05 -3.01
C ALA A 33 -2.19 12.90 -3.93
N ARG A 34 -0.88 12.64 -3.97
CA ARG A 34 0.01 13.38 -4.87
C ARG A 34 -0.20 13.01 -6.34
N LEU A 35 -0.43 11.73 -6.65
CA LEU A 35 -0.84 11.30 -8.00
C LEU A 35 -2.16 11.96 -8.43
N ASP A 36 -3.14 12.09 -7.54
CA ASP A 36 -4.41 12.76 -7.80
C ASP A 36 -4.20 14.26 -8.08
N GLN A 37 -3.36 14.94 -7.30
CA GLN A 37 -3.00 16.34 -7.54
C GLN A 37 -2.35 16.53 -8.92
N LEU A 38 -1.39 15.68 -9.27
CA LEU A 38 -0.73 15.70 -10.58
C LEU A 38 -1.73 15.39 -11.70
N SER A 39 -2.64 14.42 -11.49
CA SER A 39 -3.64 14.04 -12.49
C SER A 39 -4.71 15.12 -12.70
N LYS A 40 -4.96 15.97 -11.68
CA LYS A 40 -5.88 17.12 -11.77
C LYS A 40 -5.21 18.36 -12.35
N ALA A 41 -3.89 18.39 -12.43
CA ALA A 41 -3.17 19.51 -13.01
C ALA A 41 -3.49 19.60 -14.52
N PRO A 42 -3.94 20.76 -15.02
CA PRO A 42 -4.28 20.94 -16.44
C PRO A 42 -3.06 20.91 -17.36
N TYR A 43 -1.87 21.18 -16.81
CA TYR A 43 -0.60 21.09 -17.51
C TYR A 43 0.41 20.34 -16.65
N LEU A 44 0.84 19.18 -17.13
CA LEU A 44 1.87 18.36 -16.52
C LEU A 44 3.22 18.70 -17.16
N SER A 45 4.19 19.15 -16.36
CA SER A 45 5.56 19.33 -16.83
C SER A 45 6.28 17.99 -16.93
N SER A 46 7.43 17.97 -17.59
CA SER A 46 8.31 16.79 -17.63
C SER A 46 8.68 16.30 -16.24
N GLU A 47 8.87 17.22 -15.28
CA GLU A 47 9.09 16.90 -13.87
C GLU A 47 7.88 16.22 -13.24
N ASP A 48 6.66 16.73 -13.47
CA ASP A 48 5.42 16.11 -12.96
C ASP A 48 5.22 14.70 -13.52
N LEU A 49 5.53 14.47 -14.81
CA LEU A 49 5.49 13.14 -15.42
C LEU A 49 6.49 12.19 -14.78
N LEU A 50 7.71 12.66 -14.52
CA LEU A 50 8.74 11.87 -13.84
C LEU A 50 8.34 11.54 -12.40
N GLU A 51 7.77 12.52 -11.69
CA GLU A 51 7.23 12.36 -10.35
C GLU A 51 6.07 11.35 -10.36
N GLN A 52 5.12 11.43 -11.30
CA GLN A 52 4.05 10.44 -11.44
C GLN A 52 4.58 9.02 -11.66
N ILE A 53 5.58 8.84 -12.52
CA ILE A 53 6.20 7.53 -12.76
C ILE A 53 6.85 7.01 -11.48
N THR A 54 7.56 7.89 -10.76
CA THR A 54 8.23 7.57 -9.50
C THR A 54 7.20 7.20 -8.43
N LEU A 55 6.15 7.98 -8.26
CA LEU A 55 5.05 7.73 -7.33
C LEU A 55 4.32 6.43 -7.65
N LYS A 56 4.07 6.11 -8.93
CA LYS A 56 3.48 4.81 -9.33
C LYS A 56 4.37 3.63 -8.95
N LYS A 57 5.69 3.75 -9.16
CA LYS A 57 6.67 2.72 -8.76
C LYS A 57 6.72 2.56 -7.24
N LEU A 58 6.78 3.66 -6.49
CA LEU A 58 6.77 3.66 -5.03
C LEU A 58 5.47 3.06 -4.48
N LYS A 59 4.32 3.43 -5.02
CA LYS A 59 3.02 2.85 -4.68
C LYS A 59 2.99 1.34 -4.90
N LEU A 60 3.56 0.87 -6.02
CA LEU A 60 3.65 -0.56 -6.30
C LEU A 60 4.54 -1.27 -5.29
N ARG A 61 5.70 -0.69 -4.95
CA ARG A 61 6.60 -1.22 -3.93
C ARG A 61 5.93 -1.30 -2.55
N VAL A 62 5.27 -0.23 -2.12
CA VAL A 62 4.55 -0.19 -0.84
C VAL A 62 3.46 -1.25 -0.79
N LYS A 63 2.73 -1.43 -1.88
CA LYS A 63 1.75 -2.52 -2.00
C LYS A 63 2.42 -3.90 -1.87
N ASP A 64 3.57 -4.11 -2.53
CA ASP A 64 4.32 -5.36 -2.41
C ASP A 64 4.77 -5.63 -0.98
N GLU A 65 5.29 -4.60 -0.28
CA GLU A 65 5.71 -4.70 1.12
C GLU A 65 4.52 -5.02 2.06
N MET A 66 3.36 -4.40 1.83
CA MET A 66 2.12 -4.74 2.56
C MET A 66 1.71 -6.20 2.34
N GLU A 67 1.74 -6.68 1.10
CA GLU A 67 1.37 -8.06 0.78
C GLU A 67 2.38 -9.06 1.36
N GLN A 68 3.68 -8.72 1.40
CA GLN A 68 4.70 -9.52 2.08
C GLN A 68 4.44 -9.62 3.58
N LEU A 69 4.07 -8.51 4.25
CA LEU A 69 3.71 -8.53 5.67
C LEU A 69 2.48 -9.41 5.93
N VAL A 70 1.46 -9.30 5.09
CA VAL A 70 0.26 -10.15 5.15
C VAL A 70 0.61 -11.62 4.95
N ALA A 71 1.46 -11.94 3.96
CA ALA A 71 1.90 -13.29 3.66
C ALA A 71 2.71 -13.90 4.81
N ARG A 72 3.63 -13.14 5.43
CA ARG A 72 4.37 -13.56 6.62
C ARG A 72 3.43 -13.87 7.80
N HIS A 73 2.42 -13.04 8.02
CA HIS A 73 1.42 -13.30 9.07
C HIS A 73 0.55 -14.53 8.78
N TRP A 74 0.21 -14.77 7.51
CA TRP A 74 -0.45 -16.00 7.10
C TRP A 74 0.41 -17.25 7.33
N GLN A 75 1.72 -17.16 7.13
CA GLN A 75 2.65 -18.27 7.38
C GLN A 75 2.90 -18.52 8.86
N SER A 76 2.88 -17.49 9.70
CA SER A 76 3.05 -17.60 11.15
C SER A 76 1.78 -17.94 11.91
N ALA A 77 0.60 -17.96 11.27
CA ALA A 77 -0.62 -18.48 11.87
C ALA A 77 -0.64 -20.01 11.70
N PRO A 78 -0.32 -20.82 12.73
CA PRO A 78 -0.51 -22.26 12.63
C PRO A 78 -2.00 -22.54 12.43
N GLN A 79 -2.35 -23.09 11.27
CA GLN A 79 -3.64 -23.76 11.07
C GLN A 79 -3.75 -24.83 12.16
N SER A 80 -4.58 -24.57 13.16
CA SER A 80 -5.01 -25.56 14.15
C SER A 80 -6.19 -26.34 13.59
#